data_AF-A0A0F0EXF4-F1
#
_entry.id   AF-A0A0F0EXF4-F1
#
_cell.length_a   1.000
_cell.length_b   1.000
_cell.length_c   1.000
_cell.angle_alpha   90.00
_cell.angle_beta   90.00
_cell.angle_gamma   90.00
#
_symmetry.space_group_name_H-M   'P 1'
#
loop_
_entity.id
_entity.type
_entity.pdbx_description
1 polymer ?
#
loop_
_entity_poly.entity_id
_entity_poly.type
_entity_poly.pdbx_seq_one_letter_code
_entity_poly.pdbx_strand_id
1 'polypeptide(L)'
;MGRNGASRPAGGASAPAAARRLASAVTARPAEAEQWLTALEAVRAGASGSRHGRLLRAVIAMQRDEVALLDATLATLENAALGHPALEHIRLGLTVRSLTARGRHAQARDILGSAAASAMRTGTGELALMARASAASAILLEGNALQAERMVKDALAEAERHHGRRSVSACYCAATVAVVLYERDKTEEARHVLADRLDMLKLSSPDVALRAALCHARLQVLGKLPHEAMAFLIDMEAHFRRRGIWRGMAHMVAERQRIVLAGGDWRHAQSLQATLDGLAHDQTGAEPRAAEIVAIAALSRARLLLAMGEAQGALLALDAVRATATALGREGLMVTTDLLQALALDALGRRDEVIACMEPAVATAYRLGLVRTLLDEGKGVRVLLGCLPRRRDSAQEDYLAGLRGMPLVMPAAGPDRTIAAAPQDGLTELSGLTRREREILGLLEQSMSNKRIALALNISEFTVKWNLRQIFAKLGVSRRYDAIVAARRQGQQTGAG
;
A
#
# COMPACT_ATOMS: atom_id res chain seq x y z
N MET A 1 -61.57 -39.70 7.98
CA MET A 1 -61.24 -39.13 9.31
C MET A 1 -59.74 -39.22 9.53
N GLY A 2 -59.13 -38.09 9.90
CA GLY A 2 -57.72 -37.78 9.67
C GLY A 2 -56.72 -38.58 10.49
N ARG A 3 -55.65 -39.02 9.81
CA ARG A 3 -54.38 -39.39 10.43
C ARG A 3 -53.73 -38.13 10.99
N ASN A 4 -53.50 -38.12 12.30
CA ASN A 4 -52.79 -37.06 13.01
C ASN A 4 -51.30 -37.12 12.64
N GLY A 5 -50.93 -36.39 11.59
CA GLY A 5 -49.55 -36.17 11.16
C GLY A 5 -48.90 -35.12 12.04
N ALA A 6 -47.76 -35.47 12.62
CA ALA A 6 -46.87 -34.57 13.32
C ALA A 6 -46.50 -33.35 12.45
N SER A 7 -46.85 -32.14 12.89
CA SER A 7 -46.26 -30.89 12.40
C SER A 7 -45.31 -30.33 13.46
N ARG A 8 -44.06 -30.80 13.41
CA ARG A 8 -42.92 -30.08 13.99
C ARG A 8 -42.86 -28.69 13.34
N PRO A 9 -42.67 -27.60 14.11
CA PRO A 9 -42.44 -26.29 13.51
C PRO A 9 -41.11 -26.31 12.74
N ALA A 10 -41.17 -25.98 11.44
CA ALA A 10 -40.00 -25.88 10.56
C ALA A 10 -39.05 -24.77 11.08
N GLY A 11 -37.89 -25.24 11.56
CA GLY A 11 -36.92 -24.48 12.36
C GLY A 11 -36.29 -23.28 11.66
N GLY A 12 -35.96 -22.26 12.46
CA GLY A 12 -35.03 -21.21 12.07
C GLY A 12 -33.66 -21.78 11.72
N ALA A 13 -32.96 -21.15 10.79
CA ALA A 13 -31.59 -21.55 10.46
C ALA A 13 -30.75 -21.60 11.74
N SER A 14 -30.10 -22.73 12.01
CA SER A 14 -29.23 -22.87 13.18
C SER A 14 -28.07 -21.88 13.09
N ALA A 15 -27.62 -21.34 14.23
CA ALA A 15 -26.52 -20.38 14.29
C ALA A 15 -25.24 -20.83 13.52
N PRO A 16 -24.87 -22.14 13.48
CA PRO A 16 -23.76 -22.63 12.66
C PRO A 16 -23.97 -22.55 11.15
N ALA A 17 -25.22 -22.67 10.67
CA ALA A 17 -25.56 -22.51 9.26
C ALA A 17 -25.57 -21.03 8.85
N ALA A 18 -26.04 -20.14 9.72
CA ALA A 18 -25.96 -18.69 9.52
C ALA A 18 -24.50 -18.20 9.51
N ALA A 19 -23.66 -18.70 10.43
CA ALA A 19 -22.24 -18.36 10.50
C ALA A 19 -21.47 -18.79 9.23
N ARG A 20 -21.74 -19.97 8.67
CA ARG A 20 -21.12 -20.42 7.40
C ARG A 20 -21.51 -19.55 6.21
N ARG A 21 -22.78 -19.15 6.11
CA ARG A 21 -23.28 -18.29 5.03
C ARG A 21 -22.77 -16.84 5.15
N LEU A 22 -22.63 -16.35 6.38
CA LEU A 22 -22.02 -15.04 6.64
C LEU A 22 -20.51 -15.06 6.38
N ALA A 23 -19.82 -16.16 6.69
CA ALA A 23 -18.41 -16.33 6.32
C ALA A 23 -18.22 -16.17 4.81
N SER A 24 -19.02 -16.84 3.97
CA SER A 24 -18.95 -16.69 2.51
C SER A 24 -19.27 -15.27 2.02
N ALA A 25 -20.18 -14.56 2.69
CA ALA A 25 -20.51 -13.17 2.36
C ALA A 25 -19.39 -12.18 2.75
N VAL A 26 -18.68 -12.46 3.84
CA VAL A 26 -17.48 -11.70 4.25
C VAL A 26 -16.32 -11.99 3.28
N THR A 27 -16.28 -13.18 2.67
CA THR A 27 -15.21 -13.65 1.78
C THR A 27 -15.61 -13.72 0.29
N ALA A 28 -16.18 -12.64 -0.26
CA ALA A 28 -16.02 -12.29 -1.69
C ALA A 28 -17.09 -12.64 -2.73
N ARG A 29 -18.36 -12.81 -2.36
CA ARG A 29 -19.42 -12.82 -3.38
C ARG A 29 -20.56 -11.90 -2.97
N PRO A 30 -20.43 -10.57 -3.15
CA PRO A 30 -21.51 -9.63 -2.82
C PRO A 30 -22.78 -9.95 -3.61
N ALA A 31 -22.65 -10.35 -4.88
CA ALA A 31 -23.78 -10.80 -5.70
C ALA A 31 -24.46 -12.06 -5.14
N GLU A 32 -23.70 -13.03 -4.61
CA GLU A 32 -24.32 -14.19 -3.94
C GLU A 32 -24.91 -13.78 -2.59
N ALA A 33 -24.24 -12.94 -1.80
CA ALA A 33 -24.76 -12.43 -0.54
C ALA A 33 -26.08 -11.64 -0.73
N GLU A 34 -26.20 -10.90 -1.84
CA GLU A 34 -27.42 -10.21 -2.26
C GLU A 34 -28.48 -11.18 -2.74
N GLN A 35 -28.16 -12.16 -3.59
CA GLN A 35 -29.08 -13.23 -3.96
C GLN A 35 -29.60 -13.98 -2.71
N TRP A 36 -28.75 -14.17 -1.69
CA TRP A 36 -29.13 -14.72 -0.41
C TRP A 36 -30.01 -13.77 0.41
N LEU A 37 -29.74 -12.46 0.41
CA LEU A 37 -30.57 -11.48 1.10
C LEU A 37 -31.96 -11.41 0.44
N THR A 38 -32.02 -11.34 -0.89
CA THR A 38 -33.25 -11.38 -1.67
C THR A 38 -34.00 -12.70 -1.48
N ALA A 39 -33.30 -13.84 -1.42
CA ALA A 39 -33.91 -15.13 -1.10
C ALA A 39 -34.41 -15.20 0.36
N LEU A 40 -33.71 -14.59 1.32
CA LEU A 40 -34.15 -14.52 2.71
C LEU A 40 -35.34 -13.56 2.88
N GLU A 41 -35.37 -12.46 2.13
CA GLU A 41 -36.47 -11.50 2.04
C GLU A 41 -37.71 -12.13 1.41
N ALA A 42 -37.52 -12.96 0.37
CA ALA A 42 -38.59 -13.72 -0.27
C ALA A 42 -39.14 -14.87 0.61
N VAL A 43 -38.30 -15.50 1.44
CA VAL A 43 -38.69 -16.68 2.25
C VAL A 43 -39.40 -16.30 3.55
N ARG A 44 -39.17 -15.10 4.13
CA ARG A 44 -39.94 -14.58 5.29
C ARG A 44 -39.92 -13.05 5.34
N ALA A 45 -41.10 -12.43 5.31
CA ALA A 45 -41.31 -10.99 5.55
C ALA A 45 -40.80 -10.46 6.92
N GLY A 46 -40.23 -11.32 7.79
CA GLY A 46 -39.57 -10.95 9.06
C GLY A 46 -38.08 -11.31 9.16
N ALA A 47 -37.47 -11.98 8.18
CA ALA A 47 -36.06 -12.40 8.25
C ALA A 47 -35.06 -11.24 8.07
N SER A 48 -35.43 -10.21 7.29
CA SER A 48 -34.62 -8.99 7.09
C SER A 48 -34.47 -8.18 8.39
N GLY A 49 -35.45 -8.25 9.30
CA GLY A 49 -35.39 -7.66 10.65
C GLY A 49 -34.67 -8.53 11.70
N SER A 50 -34.34 -9.78 11.38
CA SER A 50 -33.63 -10.67 12.31
C SER A 50 -32.21 -10.16 12.61
N ARG A 51 -31.66 -10.53 13.77
CA ARG A 51 -30.27 -10.18 14.16
C ARG A 51 -29.25 -10.60 13.10
N HIS A 52 -29.42 -11.78 12.50
CA HIS A 52 -28.55 -12.30 11.43
C HIS A 52 -28.74 -11.56 10.10
N GLY A 53 -29.98 -11.21 9.73
CA GLY A 53 -30.27 -10.44 8.52
C GLY A 53 -29.69 -9.02 8.58
N ARG A 54 -29.78 -8.37 9.74
CA ARG A 54 -29.15 -7.07 9.99
C ARG A 54 -27.63 -7.14 9.95
N LEU A 55 -27.02 -8.19 10.49
CA LEU A 55 -25.58 -8.41 10.37
C LEU A 55 -25.14 -8.63 8.91
N LEU A 56 -25.91 -9.38 8.12
CA LEU A 56 -25.65 -9.56 6.69
C LEU A 56 -25.73 -8.23 5.93
N ARG A 57 -26.74 -7.40 6.22
CA ARG A 57 -26.87 -6.05 5.64
C ARG A 57 -25.66 -5.17 5.98
N ALA A 58 -25.15 -5.25 7.21
CA ALA A 58 -23.93 -4.56 7.60
C ALA A 58 -22.70 -5.06 6.81
N VAL A 59 -22.57 -6.37 6.57
CA VAL A 59 -21.51 -6.93 5.71
C VAL A 59 -21.62 -6.43 4.27
N ILE A 60 -22.84 -6.35 3.71
CA ILE A 60 -23.06 -5.85 2.35
C ILE A 60 -22.72 -4.35 2.25
N ALA A 61 -23.20 -3.53 3.19
CA ALA A 61 -22.82 -2.12 3.27
C ALA A 61 -21.29 -1.96 3.37
N MET A 62 -20.64 -2.86 4.11
CA MET A 62 -19.18 -2.90 4.18
C MET A 62 -18.51 -3.21 2.83
N GLN A 63 -19.04 -4.17 2.07
CA GLN A 63 -18.52 -4.56 0.76
C GLN A 63 -18.75 -3.51 -0.35
N ARG A 64 -19.83 -2.73 -0.21
CA ARG A 64 -20.18 -1.59 -1.08
C ARG A 64 -19.53 -0.28 -0.65
N ASP A 65 -18.79 -0.31 0.46
CA ASP A 65 -18.07 0.84 1.01
C ASP A 65 -18.97 1.98 1.52
N GLU A 66 -20.22 1.66 1.86
CA GLU A 66 -21.24 2.58 2.36
C GLU A 66 -21.15 2.72 3.89
N VAL A 67 -20.34 3.67 4.39
CA VAL A 67 -20.05 3.81 5.82
C VAL A 67 -21.27 4.24 6.63
N ALA A 68 -22.09 5.15 6.10
CA ALA A 68 -23.30 5.63 6.78
C ALA A 68 -24.32 4.50 6.99
N LEU A 69 -24.57 3.67 5.96
CA LEU A 69 -25.48 2.53 6.07
C LEU A 69 -24.93 1.46 7.02
N LEU A 70 -23.62 1.22 6.97
CA LEU A 70 -22.94 0.32 7.91
C LEU A 70 -23.17 0.76 9.35
N ASP A 71 -22.93 2.03 9.66
CA ASP A 71 -23.10 2.58 11.00
C ASP A 71 -24.54 2.48 11.49
N ALA A 72 -25.49 2.95 10.67
CA ALA A 72 -26.91 2.87 10.99
C ALA A 72 -27.36 1.43 11.27
N THR A 73 -26.88 0.46 10.48
CA THR A 73 -27.22 -0.95 10.66
C THR A 73 -26.62 -1.51 11.94
N LEU A 74 -25.36 -1.19 12.25
CA LEU A 74 -24.67 -1.65 13.47
C LEU A 74 -25.30 -1.08 14.75
N ALA A 75 -25.75 0.17 14.74
CA ALA A 75 -26.45 0.78 15.87
C ALA A 75 -27.71 -0.03 16.26
N THR A 76 -28.42 -0.60 15.29
CA THR A 76 -29.57 -1.46 15.60
C THR A 76 -29.18 -2.77 16.30
N LEU A 77 -27.92 -3.19 16.22
CA LEU A 77 -27.39 -4.43 16.81
C LEU A 77 -26.71 -4.23 18.17
N GLU A 78 -26.69 -3.00 18.71
CA GLU A 78 -25.78 -2.59 19.79
C GLU A 78 -25.89 -3.39 21.10
N ASN A 79 -27.02 -4.05 21.37
CA ASN A 79 -27.22 -4.89 22.56
C ASN A 79 -27.76 -6.30 22.25
N ALA A 80 -27.64 -6.72 20.99
CA ALA A 80 -28.24 -7.96 20.50
C ALA A 80 -27.22 -9.10 20.52
N ALA A 81 -27.30 -10.02 21.48
CA ALA A 81 -26.47 -11.22 21.48
C ALA A 81 -26.68 -12.04 20.19
N LEU A 82 -25.61 -12.39 19.47
CA LEU A 82 -25.71 -13.12 18.20
C LEU A 82 -25.69 -14.65 18.38
N GLY A 83 -25.45 -15.13 19.60
CA GLY A 83 -25.57 -16.55 19.95
C GLY A 83 -24.48 -17.46 19.37
N HIS A 84 -23.49 -16.92 18.67
CA HIS A 84 -22.35 -17.68 18.16
C HIS A 84 -21.08 -16.80 18.12
N PRO A 85 -19.93 -17.27 18.65
CA PRO A 85 -18.69 -16.47 18.75
C PRO A 85 -18.23 -15.88 17.40
N ALA A 86 -18.34 -16.66 16.33
CA ALA A 86 -17.94 -16.20 14.99
C ALA A 86 -18.75 -15.00 14.47
N LEU A 87 -20.02 -14.89 14.87
CA LEU A 87 -20.87 -13.75 14.49
C LEU A 87 -20.49 -12.50 15.28
N GLU A 88 -20.09 -12.66 16.54
CA GLU A 88 -19.55 -11.58 17.37
C GLU A 88 -18.22 -11.07 16.82
N HIS A 89 -17.34 -11.94 16.31
CA HIS A 89 -16.11 -11.50 15.63
C HIS A 89 -16.41 -10.63 14.40
N ILE A 90 -17.40 -11.01 13.59
CA ILE A 90 -17.83 -10.22 12.43
C ILE A 90 -18.39 -8.86 12.88
N ARG A 91 -19.30 -8.85 13.88
CA ARG A 91 -19.87 -7.60 14.41
C ARG A 91 -18.78 -6.66 14.94
N LEU A 92 -17.86 -7.16 15.77
CA LEU A 92 -16.75 -6.37 16.31
C LEU A 92 -15.86 -5.79 15.20
N GLY A 93 -15.47 -6.61 14.22
CA GLY A 93 -14.67 -6.16 13.07
C GLY A 93 -15.37 -5.05 12.28
N LEU A 94 -16.67 -5.19 12.02
CA LEU A 94 -17.48 -4.18 11.34
C LEU A 94 -17.61 -2.88 12.15
N THR A 95 -17.81 -2.98 13.47
CA THR A 95 -17.89 -1.81 14.36
C THR A 95 -16.58 -1.04 14.39
N VAL A 96 -15.45 -1.73 14.56
CA VAL A 96 -14.11 -1.12 14.51
C VAL A 96 -13.89 -0.40 13.17
N ARG A 97 -14.30 -0.99 12.06
CA ARG A 97 -14.18 -0.39 10.73
C ARG A 97 -15.07 0.85 10.56
N SER A 98 -16.32 0.80 11.04
CA SER A 98 -17.24 1.95 11.01
C SER A 98 -16.69 3.14 11.81
N LEU A 99 -16.19 2.88 13.02
CA LEU A 99 -15.63 3.92 13.88
C LEU A 99 -14.37 4.54 13.27
N THR A 100 -13.44 3.71 12.81
CA THR A 100 -12.20 4.19 12.19
C THR A 100 -12.42 4.90 10.86
N ALA A 101 -13.42 4.52 10.07
CA ALA A 101 -13.79 5.26 8.85
C ALA A 101 -14.23 6.71 9.18
N ARG A 102 -14.91 6.92 10.31
CA ARG A 102 -15.36 8.24 10.81
C ARG A 102 -14.34 8.95 11.71
N GLY A 103 -13.11 8.46 11.79
CA GLY A 103 -12.04 9.04 12.61
C GLY A 103 -12.21 8.84 14.13
N ARG A 104 -13.11 7.97 14.58
CA ARG A 104 -13.32 7.65 16.00
C ARG A 104 -12.33 6.57 16.48
N HIS A 105 -11.03 6.82 16.32
CA HIS A 105 -9.97 5.83 16.59
C HIS A 105 -9.86 5.44 18.06
N ALA A 106 -10.08 6.39 18.98
CA ALA A 106 -10.09 6.11 20.42
C ALA A 106 -11.16 5.07 20.79
N GLN A 107 -12.40 5.29 20.36
CA GLN A 107 -13.51 4.35 20.60
C GLN A 107 -13.24 2.99 19.95
N ALA A 108 -12.65 2.97 18.75
CA ALA A 108 -12.25 1.72 18.10
C ALA A 108 -11.20 0.95 18.92
N ARG A 109 -10.22 1.65 19.51
CA ARG A 109 -9.21 1.05 20.40
C ARG A 109 -9.83 0.54 21.70
N ASP A 110 -10.78 1.25 22.28
CA ASP A 110 -11.47 0.81 23.50
C ASP A 110 -12.23 -0.50 23.27
N ILE A 111 -12.93 -0.62 22.14
CA ILE A 111 -13.59 -1.87 21.72
C ILE A 111 -12.56 -2.98 21.54
N LEU A 112 -11.43 -2.71 20.87
CA LEU A 112 -10.36 -3.69 20.67
C LEU A 112 -9.67 -4.09 21.98
N GLY A 113 -9.66 -3.24 23.01
CA GLY A 113 -9.14 -3.52 24.35
C GLY A 113 -10.11 -4.30 25.24
N SER A 114 -11.41 -4.30 24.91
CA SER A 114 -12.44 -4.92 25.73
C SER A 114 -12.28 -6.45 25.91
N ALA A 115 -12.94 -6.98 26.94
CA ALA A 115 -13.05 -8.42 27.18
C ALA A 115 -13.75 -9.16 26.02
N ALA A 116 -14.74 -8.52 25.38
CA ALA A 116 -15.45 -9.07 24.22
C ALA A 116 -14.50 -9.31 23.03
N ALA A 117 -13.51 -8.43 22.83
CA ALA A 117 -12.49 -8.61 21.81
C ALA A 117 -11.41 -9.63 22.20
N SER A 118 -11.37 -10.13 23.45
CA SER A 118 -10.37 -11.11 23.88
C SER A 118 -10.46 -12.42 23.10
N ALA A 119 -11.68 -12.94 22.91
CA ALA A 119 -11.94 -14.15 22.12
C ALA A 119 -11.52 -13.99 20.65
N MET A 120 -11.64 -12.77 20.10
CA MET A 120 -11.16 -12.46 18.75
C MET A 120 -9.63 -12.48 18.70
N ARG A 121 -8.94 -11.95 19.72
CA ARG A 121 -7.47 -11.88 19.78
C ARG A 121 -6.82 -13.25 19.95
N THR A 122 -7.43 -14.16 20.69
CA THR A 122 -6.88 -15.50 20.97
C THR A 122 -7.45 -16.60 20.07
N GLY A 123 -8.51 -16.32 19.31
CA GLY A 123 -9.14 -17.29 18.43
C GLY A 123 -8.30 -17.65 17.22
N THR A 124 -8.22 -18.95 16.92
CA THR A 124 -7.49 -19.52 15.76
C THR A 124 -8.40 -19.85 14.57
N GLY A 125 -9.72 -19.69 14.70
CA GLY A 125 -10.67 -19.90 13.60
C GLY A 125 -10.55 -18.82 12.52
N GLU A 126 -10.90 -19.15 11.27
CA GLU A 126 -10.74 -18.24 10.12
C GLU A 126 -11.29 -16.83 10.36
N LEU A 127 -12.52 -16.74 10.87
CA LEU A 127 -13.18 -15.46 11.13
C LEU A 127 -12.54 -14.65 12.27
N ALA A 128 -11.92 -15.31 13.25
CA ALA A 128 -11.18 -14.61 14.31
C ALA A 128 -9.90 -13.97 13.75
N LEU A 129 -9.15 -14.73 12.94
CA LEU A 129 -7.92 -14.27 12.28
C LEU A 129 -8.21 -13.14 11.28
N MET A 130 -9.28 -13.26 10.49
CA MET A 130 -9.75 -12.19 9.61
C MET A 130 -10.14 -10.94 10.38
N ALA A 131 -10.85 -11.07 11.50
CA ALA A 131 -11.24 -9.94 12.33
C ALA A 131 -10.02 -9.24 12.97
N ARG A 132 -9.01 -9.99 13.43
CA ARG A 132 -7.72 -9.43 13.87
C ARG A 132 -7.00 -8.65 12.77
N ALA A 133 -6.90 -9.22 11.57
CA ALA A 133 -6.30 -8.54 10.43
C ALA A 133 -7.11 -7.29 10.01
N SER A 134 -8.44 -7.36 10.06
CA SER A 134 -9.32 -6.23 9.76
C SER A 134 -9.13 -5.09 10.75
N ALA A 135 -9.06 -5.41 12.05
CA ALA A 135 -8.73 -4.46 13.09
C ALA A 135 -7.34 -3.82 12.88
N ALA A 136 -6.36 -4.59 12.40
CA ALA A 136 -5.01 -4.06 12.19
C ALA A 136 -4.98 -3.16 10.95
N SER A 137 -5.76 -3.47 9.93
CA SER A 137 -6.02 -2.55 8.83
C SER A 137 -6.68 -1.27 9.37
N ALA A 138 -7.66 -1.35 10.26
CA ALA A 138 -8.26 -0.16 10.86
C ALA A 138 -7.21 0.74 11.57
N ILE A 139 -6.26 0.15 12.31
CA ILE A 139 -5.14 0.86 12.96
C ILE A 139 -4.16 1.45 11.93
N LEU A 140 -3.83 0.73 10.87
CA LEU A 140 -3.03 1.27 9.75
C LEU A 140 -3.71 2.47 9.07
N LEU A 141 -5.03 2.64 9.22
CA LEU A 141 -5.78 3.78 8.69
C LEU A 141 -5.53 5.06 9.49
N GLU A 142 -5.17 4.95 10.76
CA GLU A 142 -4.62 6.06 11.55
C GLU A 142 -3.17 6.36 11.14
N GLY A 143 -2.45 5.36 10.64
CA GLY A 143 -1.03 5.42 10.29
C GLY A 143 -0.13 4.69 11.30
N ASN A 144 -0.69 4.01 12.30
CA ASN A 144 0.09 3.39 13.37
C ASN A 144 0.58 1.98 12.98
N ALA A 145 1.69 1.93 12.23
CA ALA A 145 2.32 0.69 11.78
C ALA A 145 2.81 -0.18 12.96
N LEU A 146 3.35 0.42 14.03
CA LEU A 146 3.84 -0.35 15.20
C LEU A 146 2.74 -1.10 15.94
N GLN A 147 1.59 -0.46 16.13
CA GLN A 147 0.47 -1.11 16.80
C GLN A 147 -0.18 -2.15 15.89
N ALA A 148 -0.28 -1.87 14.59
CA ALA A 148 -0.74 -2.84 13.61
C ALA A 148 0.17 -4.09 13.58
N GLU A 149 1.50 -3.92 13.52
CA GLU A 149 2.50 -5.01 13.56
C GLU A 149 2.28 -5.90 14.78
N ARG A 150 2.16 -5.31 15.97
CA ARG A 150 1.89 -6.05 17.21
C ARG A 150 0.61 -6.89 17.15
N MET A 151 -0.41 -6.42 16.45
CA MET A 151 -1.69 -7.12 16.38
C MET A 151 -1.72 -8.26 15.36
N VAL A 152 -0.98 -8.13 14.25
CA VAL A 152 -0.91 -9.18 13.20
C VAL A 152 0.32 -10.07 13.26
N LYS A 153 1.26 -9.82 14.19
CA LYS A 153 2.54 -10.53 14.34
C LYS A 153 2.45 -12.04 14.10
N ASP A 154 1.52 -12.70 14.78
CA ASP A 154 1.37 -14.17 14.70
C ASP A 154 0.14 -14.61 13.87
N ALA A 155 -0.73 -13.68 13.49
CA ALA A 155 -2.01 -13.99 12.85
C ALA A 155 -1.84 -14.67 11.49
N LEU A 156 -0.85 -14.23 10.69
CA LEU A 156 -0.56 -14.86 9.40
C LEU A 156 -0.01 -16.27 9.59
N ALA A 157 0.97 -16.46 10.48
CA ALA A 157 1.55 -17.77 10.75
C ALA A 157 0.52 -18.75 11.32
N GLU A 158 -0.39 -18.29 12.17
CA GLU A 158 -1.53 -19.07 12.65
C GLU A 158 -2.50 -19.43 11.52
N ALA A 159 -2.85 -18.48 10.65
CA ALA A 159 -3.72 -18.73 9.51
C ALA A 159 -3.14 -19.77 8.56
N GLU A 160 -1.85 -19.67 8.24
CA GLU A 160 -1.15 -20.61 7.37
C GLU A 160 -1.07 -22.01 8.00
N ARG A 161 -0.75 -22.10 9.30
CA ARG A 161 -0.66 -23.38 10.02
C ARG A 161 -2.01 -24.08 10.14
N HIS A 162 -3.08 -23.35 10.43
CA HIS A 162 -4.39 -23.96 10.73
C HIS A 162 -5.27 -24.16 9.49
N HIS A 163 -5.20 -23.25 8.51
CA HIS A 163 -6.13 -23.24 7.37
C HIS A 163 -5.42 -23.34 6.01
N GLY A 164 -4.08 -23.25 6.00
CA GLY A 164 -3.27 -23.36 4.80
C GLY A 164 -2.96 -22.00 4.15
N ARG A 165 -1.89 -21.96 3.35
CA ARG A 165 -1.30 -20.72 2.81
C ARG A 165 -2.26 -19.92 1.91
N ARG A 166 -3.15 -20.58 1.18
CA ARG A 166 -4.13 -19.97 0.26
C ARG A 166 -5.54 -19.86 0.85
N SER A 167 -5.72 -20.11 2.15
CA SER A 167 -7.01 -19.90 2.81
C SER A 167 -7.41 -18.43 2.79
N VAL A 168 -8.70 -18.16 2.97
CA VAL A 168 -9.16 -16.77 2.96
C VAL A 168 -8.58 -16.00 4.13
N SER A 169 -8.51 -16.60 5.32
CA SER A 169 -7.90 -15.94 6.48
C SER A 169 -6.41 -15.67 6.26
N ALA A 170 -5.66 -16.59 5.64
CA ALA A 170 -4.25 -16.40 5.36
C ALA A 170 -4.02 -15.27 4.33
N CYS A 171 -4.79 -15.24 3.24
CA CYS A 171 -4.71 -14.16 2.26
C CYS A 171 -5.10 -12.79 2.86
N TYR A 172 -6.13 -12.76 3.69
CA TYR A 172 -6.59 -11.54 4.35
C TYR A 172 -5.56 -11.00 5.38
N CYS A 173 -4.94 -11.90 6.16
CA CYS A 173 -3.83 -11.56 7.04
C CYS A 173 -2.60 -11.10 6.25
N ALA A 174 -2.24 -11.82 5.18
CA ALA A 174 -1.09 -11.51 4.34
C ALA A 174 -1.17 -10.10 3.75
N ALA A 175 -2.35 -9.69 3.28
CA ALA A 175 -2.61 -8.34 2.80
C ALA A 175 -2.22 -7.26 3.81
N THR A 176 -2.63 -7.45 5.07
CA THR A 176 -2.40 -6.48 6.14
C THR A 176 -0.95 -6.52 6.61
N VAL A 177 -0.39 -7.73 6.79
CA VAL A 177 1.02 -7.94 7.17
C VAL A 177 1.95 -7.33 6.13
N ALA A 178 1.67 -7.49 4.83
CA ALA A 178 2.49 -6.92 3.78
C ALA A 178 2.56 -5.39 3.86
N VAL A 179 1.45 -4.71 4.16
CA VAL A 179 1.44 -3.24 4.33
C VAL A 179 2.25 -2.83 5.56
N VAL A 180 2.14 -3.57 6.67
CA VAL A 180 3.00 -3.33 7.84
C VAL A 180 4.47 -3.48 7.47
N LEU A 181 4.85 -4.61 6.88
CA LEU A 181 6.24 -4.89 6.48
C LEU A 181 6.76 -3.85 5.50
N TYR A 182 5.92 -3.43 4.55
CA TYR A 182 6.21 -2.33 3.64
C TYR A 182 6.52 -1.06 4.41
N GLU A 183 5.62 -0.60 5.29
CA GLU A 183 5.84 0.63 6.07
C GLU A 183 7.07 0.56 6.97
N ARG A 184 7.53 -0.63 7.36
CA ARG A 184 8.75 -0.88 8.13
C ARG A 184 10.01 -1.08 7.28
N ASP A 185 9.92 -0.86 5.97
CA ASP A 185 10.98 -1.05 4.97
C ASP A 185 11.45 -2.51 4.77
N LYS A 186 10.69 -3.50 5.27
CA LYS A 186 10.93 -4.93 5.06
C LYS A 186 10.36 -5.40 3.71
N THR A 187 10.85 -4.80 2.63
CA THR A 187 10.22 -4.90 1.29
C THR A 187 10.29 -6.29 0.66
N GLU A 188 11.36 -7.05 0.88
CA GLU A 188 11.46 -8.43 0.38
C GLU A 188 10.51 -9.37 1.13
N GLU A 189 10.39 -9.22 2.45
CA GLU A 189 9.42 -9.98 3.24
C GLU A 189 7.98 -9.64 2.79
N ALA A 190 7.69 -8.35 2.56
CA ALA A 190 6.39 -7.92 2.06
C ALA A 190 6.07 -8.52 0.67
N ARG A 191 7.05 -8.56 -0.25
CA ARG A 191 6.93 -9.25 -1.54
C ARG A 191 6.63 -10.74 -1.37
N HIS A 192 7.39 -11.42 -0.51
CA HIS A 192 7.19 -12.85 -0.26
C HIS A 192 5.81 -13.16 0.34
N VAL A 193 5.32 -12.30 1.24
CA VAL A 193 4.00 -12.46 1.86
C VAL A 193 2.88 -12.32 0.83
N LEU A 194 3.00 -11.43 -0.16
CA LEU A 194 1.99 -11.22 -1.21
C LEU A 194 2.10 -12.18 -2.41
N ALA A 195 3.22 -12.89 -2.55
CA ALA A 195 3.45 -13.80 -3.66
C ALA A 195 2.32 -14.84 -3.78
N ASP A 196 1.83 -15.05 -5.00
CA ASP A 196 0.77 -15.99 -5.38
C ASP A 196 -0.58 -15.80 -4.67
N ARG A 197 -0.87 -14.58 -4.17
CA ARG A 197 -2.11 -14.27 -3.41
C ARG A 197 -2.94 -13.11 -3.96
N LEU A 198 -2.46 -12.41 -4.99
CA LEU A 198 -3.08 -11.17 -5.50
C LEU A 198 -4.47 -11.38 -6.10
N ASP A 199 -4.71 -12.55 -6.69
CA ASP A 199 -6.02 -13.00 -7.18
C ASP A 199 -7.07 -13.03 -6.06
N MET A 200 -6.70 -13.53 -4.88
CA MET A 200 -7.54 -13.59 -3.69
C MET A 200 -7.72 -12.22 -2.99
N LEU A 201 -6.91 -11.22 -3.32
CA LEU A 201 -7.03 -9.88 -2.73
C LEU A 201 -8.16 -9.07 -3.35
N LYS A 202 -8.44 -9.24 -4.65
CA LYS A 202 -9.61 -8.63 -5.33
C LYS A 202 -10.94 -9.07 -4.73
N LEU A 203 -10.91 -10.22 -4.06
CA LEU A 203 -12.02 -10.85 -3.37
C LEU A 203 -12.19 -10.31 -1.92
N SER A 204 -11.22 -9.59 -1.38
CA SER A 204 -11.26 -9.06 -0.02
C SER A 204 -12.16 -7.82 0.12
N SER A 205 -12.36 -7.36 1.37
CA SER A 205 -13.07 -6.11 1.64
C SER A 205 -12.37 -4.92 0.95
N PRO A 206 -13.10 -3.84 0.61
CA PRO A 206 -12.54 -2.69 -0.10
C PRO A 206 -11.26 -2.12 0.53
N ASP A 207 -11.23 -1.95 1.86
CA ASP A 207 -10.05 -1.44 2.58
C ASP A 207 -8.80 -2.32 2.39
N VAL A 208 -8.97 -3.64 2.47
CA VAL A 208 -7.85 -4.59 2.37
C VAL A 208 -7.37 -4.69 0.93
N ALA A 209 -8.28 -4.83 -0.02
CA ALA A 209 -7.97 -4.89 -1.45
C ALA A 209 -7.19 -3.63 -1.91
N LEU A 210 -7.66 -2.45 -1.50
CA LEU A 210 -7.06 -1.17 -1.84
C LEU A 210 -5.61 -1.06 -1.34
N ARG A 211 -5.38 -1.40 -0.08
CA ARG A 211 -4.06 -1.25 0.54
C ARG A 211 -3.06 -2.27 0.06
N ALA A 212 -3.51 -3.51 -0.16
CA ALA A 212 -2.69 -4.53 -0.76
C ALA A 212 -2.31 -4.16 -2.20
N ALA A 213 -3.23 -3.57 -2.97
CA ALA A 213 -2.94 -3.09 -4.32
C ALA A 213 -1.89 -1.98 -4.32
N LEU A 214 -2.03 -0.97 -3.46
CA LEU A 214 -1.02 0.10 -3.32
C LEU A 214 0.34 -0.47 -2.87
N CYS A 215 0.36 -1.33 -1.86
CA CYS A 215 1.58 -1.97 -1.38
C CYS A 215 2.25 -2.77 -2.50
N HIS A 216 1.50 -3.55 -3.27
CA HIS A 216 2.03 -4.34 -4.37
C HIS A 216 2.62 -3.45 -5.47
N ALA A 217 1.90 -2.43 -5.92
CA ALA A 217 2.39 -1.50 -6.94
C ALA A 217 3.68 -0.79 -6.49
N ARG A 218 3.73 -0.33 -5.24
CA ARG A 218 4.93 0.30 -4.68
C ARG A 218 6.11 -0.67 -4.59
N LEU A 219 5.86 -1.92 -4.18
CA LEU A 219 6.90 -2.96 -4.18
C LEU A 219 7.46 -3.22 -5.58
N GLN A 220 6.62 -3.18 -6.62
CA GLN A 220 7.10 -3.30 -8.01
C GLN A 220 7.95 -2.12 -8.45
N VAL A 221 7.54 -0.88 -8.10
CA VAL A 221 8.33 0.33 -8.35
C VAL A 221 9.72 0.21 -7.68
N LEU A 222 9.77 -0.25 -6.44
CA LEU A 222 11.01 -0.51 -5.72
C LEU A 222 11.82 -1.67 -6.32
N GLY A 223 11.15 -2.63 -6.95
CA GLY A 223 11.77 -3.69 -7.75
C GLY A 223 12.29 -3.22 -9.11
N LYS A 224 12.18 -1.92 -9.43
CA LYS A 224 12.52 -1.31 -10.73
C LYS A 224 11.63 -1.81 -11.89
N LEU A 225 10.38 -2.12 -11.59
CA LEU A 225 9.36 -2.56 -12.55
C LEU A 225 8.18 -1.56 -12.59
N PRO A 226 8.39 -0.26 -12.89
CA PRO A 226 7.31 0.74 -12.87
C PRO A 226 6.24 0.49 -13.94
N HIS A 227 6.58 -0.18 -15.05
CA HIS A 227 5.63 -0.50 -16.12
C HIS A 227 4.63 -1.59 -15.70
N GLU A 228 5.11 -2.65 -15.02
CA GLU A 228 4.26 -3.66 -14.42
C GLU A 228 3.34 -3.04 -13.35
N ALA A 229 3.86 -2.08 -12.56
CA ALA A 229 3.09 -1.40 -11.53
C ALA A 229 1.95 -0.59 -12.16
N MET A 230 2.23 0.14 -13.23
CA MET A 230 1.24 0.89 -13.99
C MET A 230 0.15 0.00 -14.58
N ALA A 231 0.52 -1.13 -15.21
CA ALA A 231 -0.43 -2.08 -15.77
C ALA A 231 -1.35 -2.67 -14.68
N PHE A 232 -0.77 -3.04 -13.53
CA PHE A 232 -1.53 -3.55 -12.39
C PHE A 232 -2.49 -2.49 -11.81
N LEU A 233 -2.05 -1.24 -11.65
CA LEU A 233 -2.90 -0.15 -11.15
C LEU A 233 -4.07 0.15 -12.10
N ILE A 234 -3.88 0.08 -13.42
CA ILE A 234 -4.95 0.24 -14.42
C ILE A 234 -6.01 -0.86 -14.27
N ASP A 235 -5.60 -2.11 -14.12
CA ASP A 235 -6.53 -3.22 -13.91
C ASP A 235 -7.30 -3.09 -12.58
N MET A 236 -6.61 -2.69 -11.51
CA MET A 236 -7.25 -2.44 -10.21
C MET A 236 -8.21 -1.24 -10.24
N GLU A 237 -7.88 -0.18 -10.97
CA GLU A 237 -8.77 0.96 -11.20
C GLU A 237 -10.07 0.50 -11.88
N ALA A 238 -9.97 -0.30 -12.94
CA ALA A 238 -11.12 -0.86 -13.63
C ALA A 238 -11.94 -1.79 -12.73
N HIS A 239 -11.28 -2.58 -11.86
CA HIS A 239 -11.94 -3.40 -10.85
C HIS A 239 -12.77 -2.55 -9.87
N PHE A 240 -12.18 -1.50 -9.29
CA PHE A 240 -12.89 -0.63 -8.35
C PHE A 240 -14.04 0.14 -9.01
N ARG A 241 -13.85 0.61 -10.26
CA ARG A 241 -14.90 1.26 -11.04
C ARG A 241 -16.10 0.35 -11.25
N ARG A 242 -15.89 -0.92 -11.66
CA ARG A 242 -16.98 -1.90 -11.83
C ARG A 242 -17.74 -2.19 -10.54
N ARG A 243 -17.09 -2.04 -9.38
CA ARG A 243 -17.70 -2.23 -8.05
C ARG A 243 -18.30 -0.95 -7.46
N GLY A 244 -18.17 0.21 -8.12
CA GLY A 244 -18.61 1.50 -7.56
C GLY A 244 -17.79 1.99 -6.37
N ILE A 245 -16.55 1.49 -6.19
CA ILE A 245 -15.68 1.88 -5.06
C ILE A 245 -14.82 3.07 -5.49
N TRP A 246 -15.38 4.27 -5.41
CA TRP A 246 -14.77 5.49 -5.97
C TRP A 246 -13.43 5.88 -5.34
N ARG A 247 -13.28 5.74 -4.02
CA ARG A 247 -11.97 5.99 -3.38
C ARG A 247 -10.89 4.99 -3.82
N GLY A 248 -11.29 3.76 -4.13
CA GLY A 248 -10.39 2.76 -4.70
C GLY A 248 -9.83 3.22 -6.03
N MET A 249 -10.71 3.72 -6.91
CA MET A 249 -10.32 4.36 -8.16
C MET A 249 -9.40 5.57 -7.92
N ALA A 250 -9.76 6.48 -7.02
CA ALA A 250 -8.95 7.67 -6.70
C ALA A 250 -7.52 7.30 -6.23
N HIS A 251 -7.38 6.32 -5.33
CA HIS A 251 -6.08 5.84 -4.86
C HIS A 251 -5.24 5.24 -6.00
N MET A 252 -5.83 4.45 -6.91
CA MET A 252 -5.08 3.89 -8.05
C MET A 252 -4.60 4.98 -9.01
N VAL A 253 -5.45 5.97 -9.32
CA VAL A 253 -5.10 7.11 -10.19
C VAL A 253 -4.02 7.98 -9.55
N ALA A 254 -4.12 8.27 -8.26
CA ALA A 254 -3.12 9.05 -7.52
C ALA A 254 -1.75 8.34 -7.46
N GLU A 255 -1.73 7.02 -7.25
CA GLU A 255 -0.47 6.26 -7.26
C GLU A 255 0.17 6.23 -8.67
N ARG A 256 -0.64 6.08 -9.72
CA ARG A 256 -0.18 6.24 -11.11
C ARG A 256 0.42 7.62 -11.36
N GLN A 257 -0.23 8.68 -10.85
CA GLN A 257 0.27 10.05 -10.96
C GLN A 257 1.65 10.18 -10.30
N ARG A 258 1.80 9.62 -9.09
CA ARG A 258 3.08 9.61 -8.38
C ARG A 258 4.18 8.90 -9.18
N ILE A 259 3.87 7.77 -9.83
CA ILE A 259 4.84 7.03 -10.66
C ILE A 259 5.30 7.88 -11.86
N VAL A 260 4.36 8.51 -12.58
CA VAL A 260 4.72 9.33 -13.76
C VAL A 260 5.44 10.62 -13.40
N LEU A 261 5.08 11.26 -12.26
CA LEU A 261 5.81 12.41 -11.71
C LEU A 261 7.26 12.05 -11.36
N ALA A 262 7.48 10.88 -10.75
CA ALA A 262 8.83 10.41 -10.45
C ALA A 262 9.67 10.13 -11.72
N GLY A 263 9.01 9.84 -12.84
CA GLY A 263 9.63 9.73 -14.17
C GLY A 263 9.82 11.07 -14.90
N GLY A 264 9.35 12.19 -14.35
CA GLY A 264 9.45 13.52 -14.95
C GLY A 264 8.34 13.89 -15.94
N ASP A 265 7.34 13.04 -16.15
CA ASP A 265 6.22 13.29 -17.08
C ASP A 265 5.07 14.03 -16.39
N TRP A 266 5.27 15.34 -16.20
CA TRP A 266 4.28 16.22 -15.58
C TRP A 266 3.01 16.41 -16.42
N ARG A 267 3.08 16.23 -17.76
CA ARG A 267 1.91 16.35 -18.65
C ARG A 267 0.95 15.19 -18.45
N HIS A 268 1.47 13.96 -18.40
CA HIS A 268 0.64 12.80 -18.05
C HIS A 268 0.12 12.92 -16.61
N ALA A 269 0.95 13.41 -15.68
CA ALA A 269 0.50 13.66 -14.31
C ALA A 269 -0.67 14.64 -14.23
N GLN A 270 -0.68 15.70 -15.06
CA GLN A 270 -1.77 16.66 -15.15
C GLN A 270 -3.06 16.03 -15.70
N SER A 271 -2.98 15.15 -16.70
CA SER A 271 -4.14 14.40 -17.20
C SER A 271 -4.75 13.49 -16.11
N LEU A 272 -3.90 12.80 -15.33
CA LEU A 272 -4.35 12.02 -14.18
C LEU A 272 -4.94 12.91 -13.08
N GLN A 273 -4.39 14.12 -12.87
CA GLN A 273 -4.96 15.09 -11.93
C GLN A 273 -6.37 15.50 -12.33
N ALA A 274 -6.63 15.78 -13.61
CA ALA A 274 -7.97 16.13 -14.09
C ALA A 274 -8.99 15.03 -13.80
N THR A 275 -8.57 13.75 -13.88
CA THR A 275 -9.42 12.61 -13.50
C THR A 275 -9.74 12.62 -11.99
N LEU A 276 -8.75 12.90 -11.14
CA LEU A 276 -8.94 13.02 -9.69
C LEU A 276 -9.84 14.21 -9.33
N ASP A 277 -9.69 15.32 -10.03
CA ASP A 277 -10.48 16.53 -9.82
C ASP A 277 -11.95 16.29 -10.17
N GLY A 278 -12.23 15.58 -11.27
CA GLY A 278 -13.58 15.15 -11.62
C GLY A 278 -14.20 14.26 -10.54
N LEU A 279 -13.46 13.24 -10.07
CA LEU A 279 -13.93 12.38 -8.98
C LEU A 279 -14.24 13.16 -7.70
N ALA A 280 -13.39 14.13 -7.33
CA ALA A 280 -13.55 14.97 -6.16
C ALA A 280 -14.73 15.94 -6.30
N HIS A 281 -14.96 16.49 -7.49
CA HIS A 281 -16.08 17.39 -7.77
C HIS A 281 -17.43 16.68 -7.59
N ASP A 282 -17.53 15.41 -8.01
CA ASP A 282 -18.75 14.60 -7.87
C ASP A 282 -19.05 14.24 -6.41
N GLN A 283 -18.09 14.38 -5.50
CA GLN A 283 -18.30 14.12 -4.07
C GLN A 283 -18.97 15.31 -3.39
N THR A 284 -20.28 15.22 -3.21
CA THR A 284 -21.06 16.22 -2.48
C THR A 284 -21.43 15.70 -1.08
N GLY A 285 -21.08 16.45 -0.04
CA GLY A 285 -21.51 16.19 1.34
C GLY A 285 -20.39 15.92 2.36
N ALA A 286 -20.78 15.74 3.62
CA ALA A 286 -19.88 15.56 4.78
C ALA A 286 -19.54 14.08 5.07
N GLU A 287 -19.70 13.19 4.09
CA GLU A 287 -19.47 11.76 4.27
C GLU A 287 -17.97 11.44 4.32
N PRO A 288 -17.48 10.58 5.24
CA PRO A 288 -16.04 10.37 5.42
C PRO A 288 -15.30 9.85 4.18
N ARG A 289 -15.93 9.04 3.32
CA ARG A 289 -15.29 8.51 2.10
C ARG A 289 -15.26 9.56 0.99
N ALA A 290 -16.29 10.38 0.90
CA ALA A 290 -16.29 11.58 0.05
C ALA A 290 -15.12 12.52 0.43
N ALA A 291 -14.96 12.83 1.72
CA ALA A 291 -13.83 13.64 2.20
C ALA A 291 -12.46 12.99 1.91
N GLU A 292 -12.35 11.67 2.03
CA GLU A 292 -11.13 10.92 1.66
C GLU A 292 -10.77 11.12 0.18
N ILE A 293 -11.72 11.06 -0.74
CA ILE A 293 -11.50 11.28 -2.18
C ILE A 293 -10.98 12.69 -2.46
N VAL A 294 -11.60 13.70 -1.84
CA VAL A 294 -11.17 15.10 -1.96
C VAL A 294 -9.73 15.27 -1.46
N ALA A 295 -9.39 14.66 -0.31
CA ALA A 295 -8.03 14.71 0.23
C ALA A 295 -7.01 14.00 -0.66
N ILE A 296 -7.37 12.87 -1.29
CA ILE A 296 -6.50 12.19 -2.27
C ILE A 296 -6.20 13.11 -3.45
N ALA A 297 -7.24 13.73 -4.04
CA ALA A 297 -7.09 14.64 -5.18
C ALA A 297 -6.23 15.86 -4.82
N ALA A 298 -6.45 16.46 -3.65
CA ALA A 298 -5.69 17.60 -3.16
C ALA A 298 -4.22 17.27 -2.85
N LEU A 299 -3.95 16.11 -2.24
CA LEU A 299 -2.58 15.65 -2.00
C LEU A 299 -1.83 15.38 -3.31
N SER A 300 -2.51 14.77 -4.28
CA SER A 300 -1.97 14.54 -5.63
C SER A 300 -1.65 15.87 -6.33
N ARG A 301 -2.55 16.84 -6.21
CA ARG A 301 -2.38 18.20 -6.75
C ARG A 301 -1.17 18.89 -6.14
N ALA A 302 -0.98 18.80 -4.84
CA ALA A 302 0.18 19.38 -4.17
C ALA A 302 1.50 18.82 -4.73
N ARG A 303 1.58 17.49 -4.98
CA ARG A 303 2.76 16.88 -5.61
C ARG A 303 2.99 17.37 -7.04
N LEU A 304 1.93 17.51 -7.83
CA LEU A 304 2.02 18.05 -9.20
C LEU A 304 2.51 19.51 -9.18
N LEU A 305 1.93 20.36 -8.34
CA LEU A 305 2.31 21.77 -8.22
C LEU A 305 3.75 21.94 -7.78
N LEU A 306 4.22 21.14 -6.81
CA LEU A 306 5.64 21.10 -6.43
C LEU A 306 6.54 20.71 -7.60
N ALA A 307 6.16 19.71 -8.39
CA ALA A 307 6.92 19.30 -9.57
C ALA A 307 6.97 20.38 -10.66
N MET A 308 5.95 21.25 -10.74
CA MET A 308 5.90 22.40 -11.65
C MET A 308 6.57 23.67 -11.07
N GLY A 309 7.05 23.64 -9.82
CA GLY A 309 7.64 24.81 -9.14
C GLY A 309 6.62 25.77 -8.54
N GLU A 310 5.33 25.42 -8.51
CA GLU A 310 4.23 26.23 -7.98
C GLU A 310 4.02 26.00 -6.47
N ALA A 311 5.05 26.29 -5.67
CA ALA A 311 5.07 25.98 -4.24
C ALA A 311 3.91 26.62 -3.45
N GLN A 312 3.51 27.85 -3.77
CA GLN A 312 2.40 28.53 -3.09
C GLN A 312 1.06 27.84 -3.35
N GLY A 313 0.83 27.38 -4.59
CA GLY A 313 -0.36 26.60 -4.93
C GLY A 313 -0.37 25.24 -4.21
N ALA A 314 0.79 24.62 -4.04
CA ALA A 314 0.91 23.38 -3.29
C ALA A 314 0.49 23.56 -1.82
N LEU A 315 0.89 24.65 -1.16
CA LEU A 315 0.46 24.95 0.22
C LEU A 315 -1.07 25.07 0.33
N LEU A 316 -1.72 25.78 -0.59
CA LEU A 316 -3.18 25.91 -0.61
C LEU A 316 -3.88 24.55 -0.80
N ALA A 317 -3.33 23.68 -1.65
CA ALA A 317 -3.87 22.33 -1.81
C ALA A 317 -3.73 21.49 -0.54
N LEU A 318 -2.63 21.65 0.21
CA LEU A 318 -2.37 20.91 1.44
C LEU A 318 -3.29 21.31 2.60
N ASP A 319 -3.83 22.53 2.62
CA ASP A 319 -4.80 22.96 3.64
C ASP A 319 -6.06 22.09 3.65
N ALA A 320 -6.58 21.73 2.48
CA ALA A 320 -7.72 20.83 2.34
C ALA A 320 -7.42 19.40 2.85
N VAL A 321 -6.19 18.92 2.60
CA VAL A 321 -5.71 17.63 3.10
C VAL A 321 -5.60 17.67 4.63
N ARG A 322 -5.07 18.75 5.20
CA ARG A 322 -4.92 18.94 6.65
C ARG A 322 -6.26 18.94 7.37
N ALA A 323 -7.25 19.65 6.84
CA ALA A 323 -8.60 19.65 7.39
C ALA A 323 -9.19 18.23 7.47
N THR A 324 -9.05 17.45 6.39
CA THR A 324 -9.52 16.06 6.34
C THR A 324 -8.73 15.14 7.26
N ALA A 325 -7.40 15.27 7.28
CA ALA A 325 -6.53 14.47 8.13
C ALA A 325 -6.84 14.69 9.62
N THR A 326 -7.08 15.94 10.03
CA THR A 326 -7.50 16.27 11.39
C THR A 326 -8.89 15.72 11.70
N ALA A 327 -9.88 15.97 10.84
CA ALA A 327 -11.26 15.55 11.06
C ALA A 327 -11.42 14.02 11.17
N LEU A 328 -10.63 13.28 10.39
CA LEU A 328 -10.64 11.81 10.37
C LEU A 328 -9.54 11.17 11.22
N GLY A 329 -8.74 11.94 11.97
CA GLY A 329 -7.64 11.45 12.80
C GLY A 329 -6.60 10.62 12.02
N ARG A 330 -6.23 11.04 10.82
CA ARG A 330 -5.30 10.35 9.92
C ARG A 330 -3.87 10.87 10.13
N GLU A 331 -3.23 10.47 11.22
CA GLU A 331 -1.89 10.95 11.55
C GLU A 331 -0.84 10.60 10.47
N GLY A 332 -0.93 9.43 9.83
CA GLY A 332 -0.04 9.08 8.71
C GLY A 332 -0.23 9.98 7.48
N LEU A 333 -1.47 10.40 7.20
CA LEU A 333 -1.75 11.39 6.16
C LEU A 333 -1.20 12.76 6.56
N MET A 334 -1.33 13.15 7.83
CA MET A 334 -0.78 14.40 8.36
C MET A 334 0.74 14.46 8.18
N VAL A 335 1.46 13.38 8.50
CA VAL A 335 2.90 13.27 8.25
C VAL A 335 3.21 13.51 6.78
N THR A 336 2.49 12.86 5.86
CA THR A 336 2.68 13.06 4.42
C THR A 336 2.46 14.51 4.00
N THR A 337 1.40 15.14 4.51
CA THR A 337 1.08 16.56 4.28
C THR A 337 2.20 17.48 4.77
N ASP A 338 2.74 17.23 5.97
CA ASP A 338 3.82 18.03 6.55
C ASP A 338 5.12 17.88 5.76
N LEU A 339 5.43 16.68 5.26
CA LEU A 339 6.58 16.47 4.38
C LEU A 339 6.47 17.29 3.09
N LEU A 340 5.30 17.30 2.44
CA LEU A 340 5.07 18.09 1.23
C LEU A 340 5.05 19.60 1.51
N GLN A 341 4.53 20.01 2.67
CA GLN A 341 4.61 21.40 3.11
C GLN A 341 6.06 21.84 3.31
N ALA A 342 6.90 21.01 3.92
CA ALA A 342 8.31 21.29 4.09
C ALA A 342 9.03 21.46 2.74
N LEU A 343 8.70 20.64 1.73
CA LEU A 343 9.20 20.83 0.36
C LEU A 343 8.76 22.17 -0.25
N ALA A 344 7.49 22.56 -0.06
CA ALA A 344 6.98 23.84 -0.54
C ALA A 344 7.68 25.02 0.14
N LEU A 345 7.89 24.96 1.45
CA LEU A 345 8.58 25.99 2.22
C LEU A 345 10.05 26.12 1.82
N ASP A 346 10.72 24.99 1.56
CA ASP A 346 12.10 24.97 1.07
C ASP A 346 12.21 25.63 -0.32
N ALA A 347 11.28 25.31 -1.22
CA ALA A 347 11.20 25.93 -2.55
C ALA A 347 10.94 27.46 -2.49
N LEU A 348 10.29 27.94 -1.42
CA LEU A 348 10.07 29.36 -1.14
C LEU A 348 11.23 30.02 -0.36
N GLY A 349 12.28 29.28 -0.01
CA GLY A 349 13.42 29.79 0.76
C GLY A 349 13.16 30.01 2.25
N ARG A 350 12.05 29.51 2.80
CA ARG A 350 11.60 29.72 4.19
C ARG A 350 12.22 28.70 5.15
N ARG A 351 13.55 28.72 5.28
CA ARG A 351 14.34 27.67 5.97
C ARG A 351 13.95 27.43 7.43
N ASP A 352 13.67 28.47 8.20
CA ASP A 352 13.33 28.32 9.62
C ASP A 352 12.02 27.51 9.81
N GLU A 353 11.08 27.71 8.89
CA GLU A 353 9.79 27.01 8.90
C GLU A 353 9.89 25.56 8.41
N VAL A 354 10.88 25.25 7.56
CA VAL A 354 11.17 23.87 7.15
C VAL A 354 11.51 23.01 8.36
N ILE A 355 12.41 23.49 9.23
CA ILE A 355 12.81 22.74 10.44
C ILE A 355 11.62 22.61 11.39
N ALA A 356 10.91 23.71 11.64
CA ALA A 356 9.73 23.73 12.50
C ALA A 356 8.61 22.79 12.02
N CYS A 357 8.49 22.57 10.71
CA CYS A 357 7.55 21.63 10.11
C CYS A 357 8.06 20.17 10.14
N MET A 358 9.34 19.95 9.83
CA MET A 358 9.94 18.62 9.71
C MET A 358 10.16 17.93 11.06
N GLU A 359 10.54 18.65 12.12
CA GLU A 359 10.81 18.03 13.43
C GLU A 359 9.58 17.30 14.02
N PRO A 360 8.38 17.93 14.10
CA PRO A 360 7.17 17.25 14.56
C PRO A 360 6.73 16.10 13.64
N ALA A 361 6.91 16.26 12.32
CA ALA A 361 6.57 15.22 11.35
C ALA A 361 7.42 13.95 11.56
N VAL A 362 8.73 14.11 11.76
CA VAL A 362 9.66 12.99 12.06
C VAL A 362 9.36 12.37 13.43
N ALA A 363 9.04 13.17 14.45
CA ALA A 363 8.66 12.65 15.77
C ALA A 363 7.38 11.81 15.71
N THR A 364 6.37 12.29 14.96
CA THR A 364 5.12 11.58 14.73
C THR A 364 5.36 10.28 13.95
N ALA A 365 6.16 10.35 12.87
CA ALA A 365 6.54 9.18 12.10
C ALA A 365 7.23 8.10 12.93
N TYR A 366 8.18 8.50 13.80
CA TYR A 366 8.85 7.61 14.74
C TYR A 366 7.86 6.91 15.67
N ARG A 367 6.95 7.66 16.31
CA ARG A 367 5.92 7.12 17.21
C ARG A 367 4.99 6.13 16.51
N LEU A 368 4.69 6.37 15.24
CA LEU A 368 3.83 5.52 14.42
C LEU A 368 4.59 4.36 13.75
N GLY A 369 5.92 4.41 13.75
CA GLY A 369 6.83 3.47 13.07
C GLY A 369 6.76 3.51 11.55
N LEU A 370 6.44 4.67 10.99
CA LEU A 370 6.41 4.91 9.55
C LEU A 370 7.82 5.02 9.01
N VAL A 371 8.20 4.28 7.97
CA VAL A 371 9.49 4.43 7.28
C VAL A 371 9.23 4.77 5.83
N ARG A 372 8.44 3.93 5.15
CA ARG A 372 8.17 4.14 3.72
C ARG A 372 7.40 5.41 3.45
N THR A 373 6.43 5.79 4.29
CA THR A 373 5.76 7.10 4.19
C THR A 373 6.75 8.28 4.02
N LEU A 374 7.95 8.23 4.59
CA LEU A 374 8.96 9.29 4.48
C LEU A 374 9.84 9.12 3.24
N LEU A 375 10.33 7.90 3.02
CA LEU A 375 11.27 7.62 1.93
C LEU A 375 10.61 7.71 0.55
N ASP A 376 9.32 7.42 0.49
CA ASP A 376 8.54 7.34 -0.73
C ASP A 376 8.26 8.70 -1.38
N GLU A 377 8.32 9.80 -0.63
CA GLU A 377 8.20 11.17 -1.14
C GLU A 377 9.46 11.61 -1.93
N GLY A 378 10.54 10.83 -1.86
CA GLY A 378 11.66 10.92 -2.78
C GLY A 378 12.79 11.84 -2.34
N LYS A 379 13.55 12.34 -3.33
CA LYS A 379 14.86 12.98 -3.11
C LYS A 379 14.77 14.23 -2.25
N GLY A 380 13.76 15.07 -2.47
CA GLY A 380 13.58 16.33 -1.73
C GLY A 380 13.47 16.10 -0.23
N VAL A 381 12.57 15.19 0.18
CA VAL A 381 12.39 14.86 1.61
C VAL A 381 13.67 14.31 2.19
N ARG A 382 14.41 13.48 1.45
CA ARG A 382 15.68 12.95 1.94
C ARG A 382 16.74 14.04 2.17
N VAL A 383 16.80 15.04 1.29
CA VAL A 383 17.69 16.20 1.51
C VAL A 383 17.29 16.93 2.79
N LEU A 384 15.99 17.21 2.98
CA LEU A 384 15.49 17.88 4.19
C LEU A 384 15.76 17.08 5.47
N LEU A 385 15.60 15.76 5.45
CA LEU A 385 15.99 14.88 6.57
C LEU A 385 17.49 14.97 6.90
N GLY A 386 18.34 15.16 5.88
CA GLY A 386 19.78 15.39 6.04
C GLY A 386 20.12 16.72 6.71
N CYS A 387 19.28 17.75 6.52
CA CYS A 387 19.46 19.08 7.10
C CYS A 387 19.02 19.18 8.56
N LEU A 388 18.24 18.23 9.08
CA LEU A 388 17.77 18.25 10.46
C LEU A 388 18.94 18.14 11.46
N PRO A 389 18.93 18.90 12.57
CA PRO A 389 19.99 18.85 13.57
C PRO A 389 20.07 17.45 14.19
N ARG A 390 21.30 16.96 14.40
CA ARG A 390 21.53 15.70 15.12
C ARG A 390 21.32 15.90 16.62
N ARG A 391 20.55 15.02 17.24
CA ARG A 391 20.36 14.97 18.70
C ARG A 391 21.23 13.86 19.28
N ARG A 392 22.01 14.14 20.33
CA ARG A 392 23.08 13.21 20.77
C ARG A 392 22.57 11.91 21.42
N ASP A 393 21.35 11.88 21.98
CA ASP A 393 20.93 10.78 22.87
C ASP A 393 19.42 10.47 22.80
N SER A 394 18.86 10.17 21.61
CA SER A 394 17.46 9.73 21.53
C SER A 394 17.25 8.58 20.55
N ALA A 395 16.32 7.68 20.87
CA ALA A 395 15.87 6.63 19.95
C ALA A 395 15.28 7.19 18.64
N GLN A 396 14.86 8.47 18.66
CA GLN A 396 14.46 9.20 17.47
C GLN A 396 15.67 9.56 16.57
N GLU A 397 16.85 9.83 17.14
CA GLU A 397 18.07 10.01 16.34
C GLU A 397 18.48 8.70 15.68
N ASP A 398 18.41 7.56 16.37
CA ASP A 398 18.70 6.25 15.76
C ASP A 398 17.78 5.97 14.57
N TYR A 399 16.49 6.27 14.74
CA TYR A 399 15.50 6.18 13.67
C TYR A 399 15.84 7.12 12.50
N LEU A 400 16.20 8.38 12.77
CA LEU A 400 16.57 9.36 11.75
C LEU A 400 17.89 8.99 11.03
N ALA A 401 18.88 8.48 11.77
CA ALA A 401 20.12 7.94 11.22
C ALA A 401 19.86 6.75 10.31
N GLY A 402 18.94 5.86 10.70
CA GLY A 402 18.46 4.75 9.86
C GLY A 402 17.88 5.26 8.54
N LEU A 403 16.97 6.24 8.57
CA LEU A 403 16.38 6.84 7.38
C LEU A 403 17.45 7.46 6.44
N ARG A 404 18.44 8.15 7.01
CA ARG A 404 19.54 8.77 6.26
C ARG A 404 20.45 7.74 5.59
N GLY A 405 20.65 6.60 6.23
CA GLY A 405 21.49 5.50 5.72
C GLY A 405 20.82 4.63 4.66
N MET A 406 19.49 4.71 4.51
CA MET A 406 18.76 3.88 3.56
C MET A 406 18.95 4.33 2.09
N PRO A 407 19.16 3.39 1.16
CA PRO A 407 19.34 3.72 -0.26
C PRO A 407 18.03 4.26 -0.85
N LEU A 408 18.13 5.30 -1.69
CA LEU A 408 16.96 5.72 -2.47
C LEU A 408 16.81 4.75 -3.62
N VAL A 409 15.60 4.24 -3.76
CA VAL A 409 15.18 3.57 -4.98
C VAL A 409 14.26 4.52 -5.71
N MET A 410 14.74 5.06 -6.83
CA MET A 410 13.88 5.81 -7.75
C MET A 410 13.40 4.86 -8.85
N PRO A 411 12.15 4.98 -9.32
CA PRO A 411 11.80 4.42 -10.61
C PRO A 411 12.78 4.99 -11.63
N ALA A 412 13.49 4.12 -12.35
CA ALA A 412 14.27 4.54 -13.49
C ALA A 412 13.32 5.25 -14.45
N ALA A 413 13.67 6.47 -14.89
CA ALA A 413 13.02 7.08 -16.03
C ALA A 413 13.05 6.04 -17.17
N GLY A 414 11.88 5.75 -17.75
CA GLY A 414 11.78 4.83 -18.87
C GLY A 414 12.68 5.26 -20.03
N PRO A 415 13.06 4.35 -20.93
CA PRO A 415 13.85 4.72 -22.08
C PRO A 415 12.98 5.55 -23.04
N ASP A 416 13.62 6.59 -23.59
CA ASP A 416 13.34 7.23 -24.86
C ASP A 416 12.29 8.37 -24.91
N ARG A 417 12.77 9.61 -24.74
CA ARG A 417 12.54 10.69 -25.72
C ARG A 417 13.74 11.64 -25.74
N THR A 418 14.52 11.50 -26.80
CA THR A 418 15.53 12.44 -27.30
C THR A 418 14.93 13.84 -27.46
N ILE A 419 15.33 14.82 -26.63
CA ILE A 419 15.52 16.21 -27.06
C ILE A 419 16.79 16.73 -26.36
N ALA A 420 17.73 17.17 -27.19
CA ALA A 420 19.03 17.66 -26.84
C ALA A 420 18.99 18.94 -25.97
N ALA A 421 19.86 18.97 -24.95
CA ALA A 421 20.69 20.14 -24.59
C ALA A 421 21.74 19.71 -23.53
N ALA A 422 23.02 19.85 -23.88
CA ALA A 422 24.17 19.68 -22.98
C ALA A 422 24.37 20.95 -22.09
N PRO A 423 25.22 20.92 -21.04
CA PRO A 423 26.70 20.88 -21.18
C PRO A 423 27.35 19.72 -20.36
N GLN A 424 28.25 18.90 -20.95
CA GLN A 424 29.73 18.93 -20.90
C GLN A 424 30.31 18.91 -19.46
N ASP A 425 31.11 17.93 -19.00
CA ASP A 425 32.32 17.34 -19.60
C ASP A 425 32.60 15.89 -19.14
N GLY A 426 33.36 15.11 -19.96
CA GLY A 426 34.18 14.01 -19.45
C GLY A 426 34.25 12.68 -20.22
N LEU A 427 34.59 12.71 -21.52
CA LEU A 427 35.22 11.63 -22.31
C LEU A 427 34.39 10.36 -22.62
N THR A 428 33.58 10.47 -23.68
CA THR A 428 33.12 9.34 -24.49
C THR A 428 34.17 9.04 -25.56
N GLU A 429 34.73 7.83 -25.57
CA GLU A 429 35.38 7.31 -26.79
C GLU A 429 34.93 5.85 -27.07
N LEU A 430 34.18 5.74 -28.16
CA LEU A 430 34.18 4.66 -29.17
C LEU A 430 34.16 3.22 -28.61
N SER A 431 32.99 2.78 -28.14
CA SER A 431 32.52 1.36 -28.04
C SER A 431 31.30 1.20 -27.09
N GLY A 432 30.81 2.27 -26.47
CA GLY A 432 29.69 2.21 -25.51
C GLY A 432 30.08 1.67 -24.11
N LEU A 433 31.31 1.17 -23.97
CA LEU A 433 31.89 0.76 -22.70
C LEU A 433 32.70 1.90 -22.07
N THR A 434 32.45 2.15 -20.79
CA THR A 434 33.25 3.04 -19.95
C THR A 434 34.69 2.52 -19.81
N ARG A 435 35.63 3.40 -19.46
CA ARG A 435 37.03 3.01 -19.18
C ARG A 435 37.12 1.82 -18.21
N ARG A 436 36.31 1.85 -17.15
CA ARG A 436 36.30 0.80 -16.13
C ARG A 436 35.76 -0.53 -16.64
N GLU A 437 34.75 -0.49 -17.50
CA GLU A 437 34.22 -1.69 -18.15
C GLU A 437 35.23 -2.31 -19.12
N ARG A 438 36.01 -1.49 -19.84
CA ARG A 438 37.11 -1.97 -20.69
C ARG A 438 38.22 -2.64 -19.89
N GLU A 439 38.64 -2.05 -18.77
CA GLU A 439 39.63 -2.66 -17.86
C GLU A 439 39.16 -4.03 -17.35
N ILE A 440 37.88 -4.14 -16.96
CA ILE A 440 37.29 -5.40 -16.50
C ILE A 440 37.18 -6.41 -17.65
N LEU A 441 36.80 -5.97 -18.85
CA LEU A 441 36.70 -6.82 -20.03
C LEU A 441 38.07 -7.37 -20.47
N GLY A 442 39.13 -6.57 -20.42
CA GLY A 442 40.50 -7.02 -20.74
C GLY A 442 41.02 -8.08 -19.76
N LEU A 443 40.71 -7.96 -18.47
CA LEU A 443 41.04 -9.00 -17.48
C LEU A 443 40.15 -10.25 -17.63
N LEU A 444 38.93 -10.07 -18.14
CA LEU A 444 38.01 -11.17 -18.47
C LEU A 444 38.55 -12.03 -19.62
N GLU A 445 39.13 -11.41 -20.65
CA GLU A 445 39.76 -12.09 -21.79
C GLU A 445 40.93 -12.99 -21.39
N GLN A 446 41.65 -12.61 -20.33
CA GLN A 446 42.71 -13.40 -19.70
C GLN A 446 42.17 -14.55 -18.83
N SER A 447 40.88 -14.84 -18.90
CA SER A 447 40.19 -15.88 -18.15
C SER A 447 40.30 -15.74 -16.61
N MET A 448 40.54 -14.53 -16.10
CA MET A 448 40.63 -14.29 -14.65
C MET A 448 39.27 -14.43 -13.96
N SER A 449 39.22 -15.11 -12.80
CA SER A 449 38.00 -15.19 -12.00
C SER A 449 37.60 -13.81 -11.45
N ASN A 450 36.31 -13.61 -11.13
CA ASN A 450 35.83 -12.33 -10.59
C ASN A 450 36.59 -11.90 -9.32
N LYS A 451 37.02 -12.87 -8.50
CA LYS A 451 37.84 -12.63 -7.31
C LYS A 451 39.25 -12.11 -7.67
N ARG A 452 39.86 -12.63 -8.73
CA ARG A 452 41.18 -12.14 -9.22
C ARG A 452 41.06 -10.78 -9.89
N ILE A 453 40.00 -10.52 -10.65
CA ILE A 453 39.71 -9.20 -11.24
C ILE A 453 39.52 -8.16 -10.14
N ALA A 454 38.76 -8.51 -9.09
CA ALA A 454 38.55 -7.67 -7.92
C ALA A 454 39.87 -7.26 -7.25
N LEU A 455 40.78 -8.22 -7.05
CA LEU A 455 42.10 -7.97 -6.49
C LEU A 455 42.97 -7.13 -7.42
N ALA A 456 43.02 -7.43 -8.71
CA ALA A 456 43.83 -6.71 -9.70
C ALA A 456 43.42 -5.24 -9.85
N LEU A 457 42.13 -4.94 -9.64
CA LEU A 457 41.57 -3.61 -9.81
C LEU A 457 41.25 -2.90 -8.47
N ASN A 458 41.63 -3.50 -7.33
CA ASN A 458 41.35 -3.04 -5.97
C ASN A 458 39.88 -2.64 -5.73
N ILE A 459 38.94 -3.52 -6.08
CA ILE A 459 37.48 -3.34 -5.91
C ILE A 459 36.82 -4.59 -5.34
N SER A 460 35.56 -4.49 -4.91
CA SER A 460 34.82 -5.66 -4.40
C SER A 460 34.40 -6.63 -5.53
N GLU A 461 34.29 -7.92 -5.22
CA GLU A 461 33.77 -8.93 -6.16
C GLU A 461 32.32 -8.64 -6.60
N PHE A 462 31.53 -8.01 -5.72
CA PHE A 462 30.19 -7.53 -6.04
C PHE A 462 30.23 -6.45 -7.14
N THR A 463 31.16 -5.49 -7.02
CA THR A 463 31.38 -4.45 -8.03
C THR A 463 31.78 -5.05 -9.38
N VAL A 464 32.62 -6.10 -9.39
CA VAL A 464 32.96 -6.84 -10.62
C VAL A 464 31.73 -7.51 -11.24
N LYS A 465 30.90 -8.21 -10.44
CA LYS A 465 29.65 -8.84 -10.93
C LYS A 465 28.67 -7.82 -11.50
N TRP A 466 28.56 -6.65 -10.87
CA TRP A 466 27.72 -5.57 -11.35
C TRP A 466 28.21 -5.01 -12.69
N ASN A 467 29.51 -4.72 -12.82
CA ASN A 467 30.10 -4.23 -14.07
C ASN A 467 30.00 -5.27 -15.19
N LEU A 468 30.16 -6.57 -14.90
CA LEU A 468 29.97 -7.62 -15.90
C LEU A 468 28.53 -7.68 -16.43
N ARG A 469 27.52 -7.43 -15.59
CA ARG A 469 26.13 -7.32 -16.07
C ARG A 469 25.93 -6.14 -17.02
N GLN A 470 26.58 -5.01 -16.74
CA GLN A 470 26.53 -3.83 -17.63
C GLN A 470 27.24 -4.10 -18.95
N ILE A 471 28.42 -4.74 -18.90
CA ILE A 471 29.17 -5.17 -20.09
C ILE A 471 28.33 -6.13 -20.94
N PHE A 472 27.68 -7.13 -20.32
CA PHE A 472 26.83 -8.09 -21.02
C PHE A 472 25.63 -7.41 -21.69
N ALA A 473 24.96 -6.51 -20.98
CA ALA A 473 23.85 -5.73 -21.53
C ALA A 473 24.31 -4.86 -22.72
N LYS A 474 25.47 -4.21 -22.62
CA LYS A 474 26.02 -3.33 -23.67
C LYS A 474 26.55 -4.10 -24.87
N LEU A 475 27.06 -5.32 -24.68
CA LEU A 475 27.51 -6.20 -25.74
C LEU A 475 26.39 -7.08 -26.32
N GLY A 476 25.17 -7.03 -25.77
CA GLY A 476 24.04 -7.85 -26.22
C GLY A 476 24.23 -9.35 -25.98
N VAL A 477 25.07 -9.74 -25.03
CA VAL A 477 25.40 -11.14 -24.72
C VAL A 477 24.92 -11.52 -23.33
N SER A 478 24.65 -12.81 -23.10
CA SER A 478 24.17 -13.31 -21.81
C SER A 478 25.19 -14.18 -21.08
N ARG A 479 26.22 -14.67 -21.77
CA ARG A 479 27.23 -15.57 -21.21
C ARG A 479 28.62 -14.95 -21.22
N ARG A 480 29.38 -15.30 -20.19
CA ARG A 480 30.78 -14.89 -20.00
C ARG A 480 31.67 -15.24 -21.19
N TYR A 481 31.49 -16.43 -21.77
CA TYR A 481 32.25 -16.87 -22.94
C TYR A 481 31.95 -16.00 -24.16
N ASP A 482 30.69 -15.67 -24.38
CA ASP A 482 30.25 -14.83 -25.51
C ASP A 482 30.82 -13.40 -25.40
N ALA A 483 30.93 -12.86 -24.18
CA ALA A 483 31.60 -11.58 -23.94
C ALA A 483 33.10 -11.61 -24.26
N ILE A 484 33.80 -12.71 -23.96
CA ILE A 484 35.22 -12.89 -24.31
C ILE A 484 35.40 -13.00 -25.83
N VAL A 485 34.50 -13.69 -26.53
CA VAL A 485 34.52 -13.79 -27.99
C VAL A 485 34.23 -12.43 -28.64
N ALA A 486 33.28 -11.66 -28.10
CA ALA A 486 32.96 -10.32 -28.58
C ALA A 486 34.12 -9.33 -28.40
N ALA A 487 34.81 -9.39 -27.26
CA ALA A 487 35.96 -8.54 -26.98
C ALA A 487 37.14 -8.80 -27.95
N ARG A 488 37.44 -10.08 -28.24
CA ARG A 488 38.48 -10.47 -29.21
C ARG A 488 38.19 -10.00 -30.63
N ARG A 489 36.91 -9.95 -31.02
CA ARG A 489 36.49 -9.42 -32.34
C ARG A 489 36.69 -7.90 -32.44
N GLN A 490 36.47 -7.16 -31.36
CA GLN A 490 36.70 -5.71 -31.31
C GLN A 490 38.20 -5.37 -31.32
N GLY A 491 39.05 -6.18 -30.68
CA GLY A 491 40.51 -6.02 -30.72
C GLY A 491 41.14 -6.28 -32.10
N GLN A 492 40.52 -7.09 -32.95
CA GLN A 492 40.99 -7.32 -34.33
C GLN A 492 40.62 -6.18 -35.30
N GLN A 493 39.53 -5.44 -35.01
CA GLN A 493 39.11 -4.29 -35.82
C GLN A 493 39.92 -3.01 -35.53
N THR A 494 40.61 -2.94 -34.39
CA THR A 494 41.46 -1.80 -34.00
C THR A 494 42.94 -1.96 -34.40
N GLY A 495 43.35 -3.13 -34.92
CA GLY A 495 44.72 -3.42 -35.35
C GLY A 495 44.98 -3.39 -36.86
N ALA A 496 44.04 -2.90 -37.66
CA ALA A 496 44.14 -2.80 -39.13
C ALA A 496 43.86 -1.39 -39.67
N GLY A 497 44.12 -0.36 -38.87
CA GLY A 497 43.97 1.05 -39.22
C GLY A 497 45.28 1.80 -39.07
#